data_AF-A0A1U7GG81-F1
#
_entry.id   AF-A0A1U7GG81-F1
#
_cell.length_a   1.000
_cell.length_b   1.000
_cell.length_c   1.000
_cell.angle_alpha   90.00
_cell.angle_beta   90.00
_cell.angle_gamma   90.00
#
_symmetry.space_group_name_H-M   'P 1'
#
loop_
_entity.id
_entity.type
_entity.pdbx_description
1 polymer ?
#
loop_
_entity_poly.entity_id
_entity_poly.type
_entity_poly.pdbx_seq_one_letter_code
_entity_poly.pdbx_strand_id
1 'polypeptide(L)'
;MSILTRRIALALALSTTAVGLARAQDAAPAGLQPEDQIHPTPDPAPKLIPELPTIPWRHDRVSFGGWTSIKTAPLPKDRAGIWVLDFAYKPLRIQTVEIPGKGRRAVHYLYYKVVNRTGTPRPFLPQFIMVNERGQKFEDAVIPEAIPIIKNREDPTIALRGAVDVMGTIPPSTKQGVDDAVFGVAVWERWDTSSDRYSIYVRGLSDGYKEITPPDGGKPIVRYKTLKIDYIRRGDERNISEKEIEPGDPPYDWVYW
;
A
#
# COMPACT_ATOMS: atom_id res chain seq x y z
N MET A 1 54.65 80.56 -33.75
CA MET A 1 53.84 80.18 -34.91
C MET A 1 54.76 80.11 -36.12
N SER A 2 55.14 78.89 -36.52
CA SER A 2 56.09 78.65 -37.60
C SER A 2 55.54 77.56 -38.52
N ILE A 3 55.69 77.81 -39.80
CA ILE A 3 55.18 77.07 -40.96
C ILE A 3 56.16 75.95 -41.28
N LEU A 4 55.68 74.73 -41.56
CA LEU A 4 56.46 73.73 -42.32
C LEU A 4 55.56 72.80 -43.14
N THR A 5 55.38 73.16 -44.40
CA THR A 5 55.71 72.39 -45.62
C THR A 5 55.83 70.86 -45.50
N ARG A 6 55.04 70.10 -46.29
CA ARG A 6 55.50 69.37 -47.51
C ARG A 6 54.43 68.45 -48.10
N ARG A 7 54.40 68.44 -49.43
CA ARG A 7 53.62 67.59 -50.36
C ARG A 7 54.21 66.18 -50.48
N ILE A 8 53.39 65.18 -50.85
CA ILE A 8 53.66 63.98 -51.70
C ILE A 8 52.26 63.44 -52.12
N ALA A 9 51.77 63.69 -53.35
CA ALA A 9 51.74 62.82 -54.55
C ALA A 9 50.92 61.51 -54.36
N LEU A 10 49.68 61.39 -54.88
CA LEU A 10 49.19 61.18 -56.26
C LEU A 10 49.08 59.69 -56.65
N ALA A 11 47.86 59.20 -56.86
CA ALA A 11 47.58 58.14 -57.83
C ALA A 11 46.08 58.15 -58.22
N LEU A 12 45.82 58.47 -59.49
CA LEU A 12 44.54 58.32 -60.18
C LEU A 12 44.17 56.82 -60.26
N ALA A 13 42.89 56.50 -60.10
CA ALA A 13 42.32 55.24 -60.58
C ALA A 13 41.13 55.55 -61.48
N LEU A 14 41.30 55.23 -62.77
CA LEU A 14 40.26 55.25 -63.79
C LEU A 14 39.27 54.12 -63.58
N SER A 15 38.01 54.45 -63.82
CA SER A 15 36.85 53.58 -63.90
C SER A 15 36.86 52.71 -65.16
N THR A 16 36.56 51.41 -65.02
CA THR A 16 36.06 50.56 -66.09
C THR A 16 34.93 49.67 -65.56
N THR A 17 33.75 49.84 -66.16
CA THR A 17 32.55 49.01 -65.97
C THR A 17 32.73 47.66 -66.66
N ALA A 18 32.49 46.56 -65.94
CA ALA A 18 32.35 45.22 -66.50
C ALA A 18 31.03 44.59 -66.04
N VAL A 19 30.22 44.22 -67.02
CA VAL A 19 28.96 43.47 -66.89
C VAL A 19 29.29 42.03 -66.50
N GLY A 20 28.69 41.52 -65.42
CA GLY A 20 28.91 40.16 -64.92
C GLY A 20 27.58 39.47 -64.59
N LEU A 21 27.40 38.28 -65.17
CA LEU A 21 26.22 37.43 -65.17
C LEU A 21 25.61 37.16 -63.78
N ALA A 22 24.28 37.21 -63.71
CA ALA A 22 23.49 36.69 -62.60
C ALA A 22 23.60 35.16 -62.53
N ARG A 23 24.02 34.65 -61.36
CA ARG A 23 23.83 33.25 -60.97
C ARG A 23 22.86 33.26 -59.79
N ALA A 24 21.67 32.72 -59.99
CA ALA A 24 20.71 32.48 -58.92
C ALA A 24 21.34 31.54 -57.90
N GLN A 25 21.50 32.01 -56.66
CA GLN A 25 21.77 31.13 -55.52
C GLN A 25 20.42 30.59 -55.04
N ASP A 26 20.25 29.28 -55.15
CA ASP A 26 19.16 28.54 -54.55
C ASP A 26 19.08 28.87 -53.05
N ALA A 27 17.97 29.47 -52.63
CA ALA A 27 17.66 29.64 -51.22
C ALA A 27 17.29 28.26 -50.65
N ALA A 28 18.19 27.67 -49.87
CA ALA A 28 17.88 26.49 -49.08
C ALA A 28 16.77 26.82 -48.07
N PRO A 29 15.79 25.92 -47.82
CA PRO A 29 14.76 26.17 -46.83
C PRO A 29 15.40 26.24 -45.44
N ALA A 30 15.05 27.27 -44.66
CA ALA A 30 15.47 27.43 -43.29
C ALA A 30 15.08 26.18 -42.48
N GLY A 31 16.08 25.43 -42.02
CA GLY A 31 15.88 24.30 -41.12
C GLY A 31 15.25 24.79 -39.82
N LEU A 32 14.24 24.07 -39.34
CA LEU A 32 13.61 24.27 -38.04
C LEU A 32 14.69 24.27 -36.95
N GLN A 33 14.63 25.25 -36.03
CA GLN A 33 15.56 25.30 -34.91
C GLN A 33 15.36 24.08 -34.00
N PRO A 34 16.43 23.52 -33.40
CA PRO A 34 16.35 22.28 -32.63
C PRO A 34 15.41 22.35 -31.41
N GLU A 35 15.03 23.55 -30.96
CA GLU A 35 14.01 23.78 -29.93
C GLU A 35 12.56 23.39 -30.31
N ASP A 36 12.24 23.19 -31.59
CA ASP A 36 10.89 22.79 -32.05
C ASP A 36 10.66 21.26 -32.08
N GLN A 37 11.63 20.48 -31.59
CA GLN A 37 11.40 19.04 -31.39
C GLN A 37 10.43 18.85 -30.22
N ILE A 38 9.22 18.39 -30.53
CA ILE A 38 8.23 17.93 -29.54
C ILE A 38 8.91 16.85 -28.69
N HIS A 39 9.42 17.23 -27.52
CA HIS A 39 9.84 16.25 -26.54
C HIS A 39 8.59 15.42 -26.17
N PRO A 40 8.64 14.08 -26.25
CA PRO A 40 7.58 13.28 -25.68
C PRO A 40 7.43 13.72 -24.22
N THR A 41 6.19 14.01 -23.81
CA THR A 41 5.90 14.37 -22.43
C THR A 41 6.56 13.32 -21.53
N PRO A 42 7.37 13.71 -20.53
CA PRO A 42 7.96 12.74 -19.62
C PRO A 42 6.86 11.86 -19.07
N ASP A 43 7.02 10.53 -19.17
CA ASP A 43 6.06 9.60 -18.60
C ASP A 43 5.81 10.02 -17.14
N PRO A 44 4.55 10.16 -16.70
CA PRO A 44 4.27 10.51 -15.33
C PRO A 44 4.96 9.47 -14.45
N ALA A 45 5.79 9.93 -13.52
CA ALA A 45 6.54 9.05 -12.63
C ALA A 45 5.58 8.02 -12.01
N PRO A 46 5.90 6.72 -12.05
CA PRO A 46 4.98 5.71 -11.55
C PRO A 46 4.69 6.00 -10.08
N LYS A 47 3.40 6.12 -9.74
CA LYS A 47 2.98 6.17 -8.34
C LYS A 47 3.43 4.86 -7.69
N LEU A 48 4.45 4.94 -6.83
CA LEU A 48 5.07 3.78 -6.18
C LEU A 48 4.07 2.94 -5.37
N ILE A 49 2.98 3.57 -4.91
CA ILE A 49 1.90 2.91 -4.17
C ILE A 49 0.57 3.24 -4.89
N PRO A 50 -0.09 2.26 -5.53
CA PRO A 50 -1.35 2.50 -6.22
C PRO A 50 -2.46 2.83 -5.21
N GLU A 51 -3.44 3.62 -5.64
CA GLU A 51 -4.66 3.85 -4.87
C GLU A 51 -5.56 2.61 -4.94
N LEU A 52 -6.06 2.14 -3.80
CA LEU A 52 -6.87 0.94 -3.71
C LEU A 52 -8.33 1.26 -4.05
N PRO A 53 -8.95 0.52 -4.99
CA PRO A 53 -10.39 0.56 -5.20
C PRO A 53 -11.14 0.25 -3.90
N THR A 54 -12.01 1.17 -3.51
CA THR A 54 -12.87 1.07 -2.33
C THR A 54 -14.29 0.65 -2.72
N ILE A 55 -14.99 0.10 -1.74
CA ILE A 55 -16.39 -0.33 -1.87
C ILE A 55 -17.21 0.50 -0.88
N PRO A 56 -18.28 1.18 -1.34
CA PRO A 56 -19.14 1.95 -0.45
C PRO A 56 -19.85 1.00 0.53
N TRP A 57 -19.58 1.18 1.81
CA TRP A 57 -20.11 0.40 2.90
C TRP A 57 -20.99 1.28 3.80
N ARG A 58 -22.30 1.10 3.71
CA ARG A 58 -23.25 1.84 4.55
C ARG A 58 -23.24 1.32 5.99
N HIS A 59 -23.34 2.23 6.96
CA HIS A 59 -23.36 1.88 8.38
C HIS A 59 -24.64 1.15 8.80
N ASP A 60 -25.75 1.42 8.12
CA ASP A 60 -27.07 0.80 8.33
C ASP A 60 -27.20 -0.58 7.65
N ARG A 61 -26.19 -1.03 6.91
CA ARG A 61 -26.21 -2.33 6.25
C ARG A 61 -26.35 -3.44 7.28
N VAL A 62 -27.43 -4.22 7.17
CA VAL A 62 -27.60 -5.47 7.94
C VAL A 62 -26.40 -6.37 7.64
N SER A 63 -25.50 -6.43 8.61
CA SER A 63 -24.21 -7.08 8.45
C SER A 63 -24.32 -8.51 8.93
N PHE A 64 -24.62 -9.43 8.03
CA PHE A 64 -24.62 -10.85 8.32
C PHE A 64 -23.19 -11.37 8.53
N GLY A 65 -22.97 -12.18 9.57
CA GLY A 65 -21.70 -12.86 9.81
C GLY A 65 -20.80 -12.28 10.90
N GLY A 66 -21.34 -11.48 11.84
CA GLY A 66 -20.68 -11.21 13.13
C GLY A 66 -19.41 -10.37 13.07
N TRP A 67 -19.48 -9.20 12.42
CA TRP A 67 -18.34 -8.28 12.37
C TRP A 67 -17.97 -7.75 13.76
N THR A 68 -16.70 -7.83 14.10
CA THR A 68 -16.11 -7.14 15.25
C THR A 68 -15.37 -5.90 14.75
N SER A 69 -15.87 -4.72 15.15
CA SER A 69 -15.21 -3.45 14.85
C SER A 69 -14.22 -3.10 15.96
N ILE A 70 -13.00 -2.74 15.57
CA ILE A 70 -11.96 -2.29 16.50
C ILE A 70 -12.21 -0.83 16.86
N LYS A 71 -12.13 -0.51 18.15
CA LYS A 71 -12.07 0.88 18.60
C LYS A 71 -10.70 1.46 18.27
N THR A 72 -10.69 2.33 17.27
CA THR A 72 -9.51 3.01 16.72
C THR A 72 -9.34 4.38 17.36
N ALA A 73 -8.98 4.38 18.65
CA ALA A 73 -8.56 5.59 19.34
C ALA A 73 -7.04 5.60 19.53
N PRO A 74 -6.38 6.77 19.43
CA PRO A 74 -5.04 6.93 19.97
C PRO A 74 -5.05 6.56 21.46
N LEU A 75 -4.09 5.75 21.87
CA LEU A 75 -3.92 5.35 23.26
C LEU A 75 -3.12 6.43 23.99
N PRO A 76 -3.26 6.57 25.32
CA PRO A 76 -2.45 7.52 26.10
C PRO A 76 -0.94 7.32 25.93
N LYS A 77 -0.54 6.09 25.61
CA LYS A 77 0.86 5.70 25.38
C LYS A 77 1.38 6.04 23.98
N ASP A 78 0.53 6.51 23.07
CA ASP A 78 0.91 6.80 21.69
C ASP A 78 1.51 8.21 21.56
N ARG A 79 2.33 8.41 20.52
CA ARG A 79 2.81 9.74 20.16
C ARG A 79 1.62 10.60 19.69
N ALA A 80 1.65 11.89 20.00
CA ALA A 80 0.65 12.83 19.50
C ALA A 80 0.63 12.86 17.96
N GLY A 81 -0.58 12.86 17.38
CA GLY A 81 -0.81 13.03 15.95
C GLY A 81 -0.62 11.77 15.09
N ILE A 82 -0.49 10.58 15.69
CA ILE A 82 -0.51 9.33 14.90
C ILE A 82 -1.85 9.18 14.19
N TRP A 83 -1.83 8.62 12.99
CA TRP A 83 -3.05 8.21 12.31
C TRP A 83 -3.31 6.73 12.55
N VAL A 84 -4.58 6.35 12.63
CA VAL A 84 -5.01 4.96 12.79
C VAL A 84 -6.15 4.69 11.81
N LEU A 85 -6.04 3.61 11.06
CA LEU A 85 -7.07 3.12 10.15
C LEU A 85 -8.09 2.27 10.92
N ASP A 86 -9.37 2.49 10.66
CA ASP A 86 -10.47 1.69 11.18
C ASP A 86 -10.39 0.26 10.63
N PHE A 87 -10.39 -0.71 11.53
CA PHE A 87 -10.31 -2.12 11.20
C PHE A 87 -11.53 -2.85 11.73
N ALA A 88 -12.11 -3.72 10.92
CA ALA A 88 -13.12 -4.66 11.37
C ALA A 88 -12.88 -6.03 10.74
N TYR A 89 -13.20 -7.09 11.46
CA TYR A 89 -12.99 -8.46 11.01
C TYR A 89 -14.15 -9.35 11.39
N LYS A 90 -14.31 -10.44 10.65
CA LYS A 90 -15.14 -11.58 11.06
C LYS A 90 -14.28 -12.59 11.84
N PRO A 91 -14.89 -13.44 12.68
CA PRO A 91 -14.16 -14.51 13.38
C PRO A 91 -13.28 -15.33 12.41
N LEU A 92 -12.14 -15.81 12.90
CA LEU A 92 -11.26 -16.68 12.13
C LEU A 92 -12.02 -17.94 11.71
N ARG A 93 -11.88 -18.31 10.43
CA ARG A 93 -12.60 -19.44 9.83
C ARG A 93 -11.65 -20.37 9.12
N ILE A 94 -12.14 -21.57 8.81
CA ILE A 94 -11.37 -22.59 8.11
C ILE A 94 -12.03 -22.87 6.76
N GLN A 95 -11.23 -22.95 5.71
CA GLN A 95 -11.69 -23.31 4.37
C GLN A 95 -10.79 -24.40 3.80
N THR A 96 -11.38 -25.45 3.21
CA THR A 96 -10.62 -26.39 2.39
C THR A 96 -10.43 -25.81 0.99
N VAL A 97 -9.18 -25.74 0.54
CA VAL A 97 -8.76 -25.23 -0.76
C VAL A 97 -7.84 -26.24 -1.41
N GLU A 98 -7.92 -26.36 -2.73
CA GLU A 98 -6.96 -27.14 -3.51
C GLU A 98 -5.81 -26.22 -3.94
N ILE A 99 -4.60 -26.51 -3.44
CA ILE A 99 -3.41 -25.70 -3.71
C ILE A 99 -2.56 -26.45 -4.74
N PRO A 100 -2.21 -25.83 -5.88
CA PRO A 100 -1.36 -26.45 -6.90
C PRO A 100 -0.07 -27.02 -6.30
N GLY A 101 0.27 -28.27 -6.65
CA GLY A 101 1.46 -28.97 -6.14
C GLY A 101 1.37 -29.48 -4.69
N LYS A 102 0.37 -29.06 -3.91
CA LYS A 102 0.15 -29.54 -2.54
C LYS A 102 -1.14 -30.37 -2.40
N GLY A 103 -2.10 -30.19 -3.30
CA GLY A 103 -3.40 -30.83 -3.25
C GLY A 103 -4.33 -30.14 -2.25
N ARG A 104 -5.32 -30.87 -1.74
CA ARG A 104 -6.32 -30.34 -0.80
C ARG A 104 -5.68 -30.02 0.55
N ARG A 105 -5.87 -28.80 1.04
CA ARG A 105 -5.41 -28.33 2.36
C ARG A 105 -6.50 -27.52 3.05
N ALA A 106 -6.56 -27.63 4.37
CA ALA A 106 -7.34 -26.72 5.19
C ALA A 106 -6.51 -25.47 5.47
N VAL A 107 -7.04 -24.30 5.12
CA VAL A 107 -6.42 -23.01 5.39
C VAL A 107 -7.25 -22.26 6.43
N HIS A 108 -6.59 -21.61 7.37
CA HIS A 108 -7.23 -20.65 8.25
C HIS A 108 -7.26 -19.31 7.52
N TYR A 109 -8.34 -18.55 7.65
CA TYR A 109 -8.42 -17.23 7.05
C TYR A 109 -9.15 -16.23 7.92
N LEU A 110 -8.68 -14.99 7.89
CA LEU A 110 -9.28 -13.84 8.53
C LEU A 110 -9.84 -12.92 7.46
N TYR A 111 -11.16 -12.82 7.38
CA TYR A 111 -11.84 -11.88 6.48
C TYR A 111 -12.00 -10.53 7.19
N TYR A 112 -11.50 -9.47 6.59
CA TYR A 112 -11.46 -8.15 7.20
C TYR A 112 -11.83 -7.03 6.23
N LYS A 113 -12.13 -5.87 6.80
CA LYS A 113 -12.26 -4.61 6.09
C LYS A 113 -11.48 -3.52 6.81
N VAL A 114 -10.97 -2.59 6.01
CA VAL A 114 -10.24 -1.41 6.49
C VAL A 114 -10.89 -0.17 5.91
N VAL A 115 -11.06 0.85 6.76
CA VAL A 115 -11.62 2.14 6.39
C VAL A 115 -10.68 3.25 6.83
N ASN A 116 -10.50 4.25 5.99
CA ASN A 116 -9.73 5.43 6.32
C ASN A 116 -10.64 6.60 6.69
N ARG A 117 -10.76 6.91 7.98
CA ARG A 117 -11.51 8.08 8.48
C ARG A 117 -10.59 9.24 8.89
N THR A 118 -9.31 9.20 8.49
CA THR A 118 -8.30 10.18 8.91
C THR A 118 -8.32 11.49 8.10
N GLY A 119 -9.16 11.57 7.07
CA GLY A 119 -9.33 12.76 6.21
C GLY A 119 -8.29 12.93 5.10
N THR A 120 -7.22 12.13 5.09
CA THR A 120 -6.18 12.16 4.04
C THR A 120 -5.87 10.75 3.57
N PRO A 121 -5.42 10.53 2.32
CA PRO A 121 -4.99 9.21 1.86
C PRO A 121 -3.88 8.64 2.73
N ARG A 122 -3.97 7.35 3.11
CA ARG A 122 -2.99 6.67 3.97
C ARG A 122 -2.46 5.41 3.32
N PRO A 123 -1.15 5.13 3.41
CA PRO A 123 -0.60 3.86 2.96
C PRO A 123 -1.10 2.73 3.86
N PHE A 124 -1.45 1.61 3.24
CA PHE A 124 -1.85 0.38 3.88
C PHE A 124 -0.98 -0.77 3.37
N LEU A 125 -0.03 -1.17 4.21
CA LEU A 125 0.90 -2.27 3.96
C LEU A 125 0.77 -3.25 5.14
N PRO A 126 -0.28 -4.08 5.14
CA PRO A 126 -0.56 -4.93 6.29
C PRO A 126 0.46 -6.06 6.39
N GLN A 127 0.73 -6.46 7.63
CA GLN A 127 1.38 -7.74 7.92
C GLN A 127 0.52 -8.46 8.95
N PHE A 128 0.14 -9.69 8.63
CA PHE A 128 -0.62 -10.56 9.51
C PHE A 128 0.28 -11.70 9.97
N ILE A 129 0.48 -11.80 11.28
CA ILE A 129 1.33 -12.83 11.88
C ILE A 129 0.55 -13.51 12.99
N MET A 130 0.30 -14.81 12.82
CA MET A 130 -0.32 -15.65 13.82
C MET A 130 0.77 -16.23 14.73
N VAL A 131 0.57 -16.14 16.03
CA VAL A 131 1.52 -16.62 17.04
C VAL A 131 0.79 -17.56 17.98
N ASN A 132 1.28 -18.79 18.10
CA ASN A 132 0.72 -19.76 19.04
C ASN A 132 1.30 -19.58 20.46
N GLU A 133 0.77 -20.30 21.44
CA GLU A 133 1.22 -20.24 22.83
C GLU A 133 2.67 -20.69 23.05
N ARG A 134 3.24 -21.44 22.09
CA ARG A 134 4.66 -21.82 22.07
C ARG A 134 5.58 -20.74 21.47
N GLY A 135 5.02 -19.62 21.03
CA GLY A 135 5.76 -18.52 20.41
C GLY A 135 6.18 -18.77 18.96
N GLN A 136 5.69 -19.85 18.33
CA GLN A 136 5.89 -20.11 16.90
C GLN A 136 5.09 -19.10 16.08
N LYS A 137 5.71 -18.57 15.03
CA LYS A 137 5.14 -17.52 14.18
C LYS A 137 4.78 -18.08 12.81
N PHE A 138 3.58 -17.76 12.36
CA PHE A 138 3.05 -18.13 11.05
C PHE A 138 2.63 -16.86 10.32
N GLU A 139 3.28 -16.59 9.20
CA GLU A 139 2.99 -15.43 8.37
C GLU A 139 1.85 -15.72 7.39
N ASP A 140 1.17 -14.65 6.98
CA ASP A 140 0.20 -14.67 5.88
C ASP A 140 0.80 -15.28 4.61
N ALA A 141 0.06 -16.20 4.00
CA ALA A 141 0.46 -16.93 2.81
C ALA A 141 -0.26 -16.39 1.58
N VAL A 142 0.48 -16.20 0.50
CA VAL A 142 -0.09 -15.81 -0.80
C VAL A 142 -0.67 -17.05 -1.47
N ILE A 143 -1.99 -17.24 -1.35
CA ILE A 143 -2.74 -18.36 -1.95
C ILE A 143 -3.87 -17.80 -2.83
N PRO A 144 -3.60 -17.43 -4.09
CA PRO A 144 -4.59 -16.83 -4.98
C PRO A 144 -5.85 -17.69 -5.19
N GLU A 145 -5.70 -19.02 -5.18
CA GLU A 145 -6.79 -19.99 -5.36
C GLU A 145 -7.80 -19.98 -4.21
N ALA A 146 -7.38 -19.57 -3.01
CA ALA A 146 -8.25 -19.46 -1.85
C ALA A 146 -9.20 -18.25 -1.95
N ILE A 147 -8.77 -17.17 -2.61
CA ILE A 147 -9.51 -15.90 -2.68
C ILE A 147 -10.92 -16.07 -3.28
N PRO A 148 -11.11 -16.65 -4.47
CA PRO A 148 -12.46 -16.78 -5.04
C PRO A 148 -13.37 -17.70 -4.22
N ILE A 149 -12.80 -18.74 -3.59
CA ILE A 149 -13.56 -19.68 -2.75
C ILE A 149 -14.05 -18.96 -1.48
N ILE A 150 -13.15 -18.23 -0.81
CA ILE A 150 -13.48 -17.45 0.39
C ILE A 150 -14.46 -16.32 0.04
N LYS A 151 -14.25 -15.62 -1.07
CA LYS A 151 -15.17 -14.58 -1.57
C LYS A 151 -16.58 -15.13 -1.73
N ASN A 152 -16.74 -16.27 -2.41
CA ASN A 152 -18.06 -16.89 -2.61
C ASN A 152 -18.72 -17.32 -1.31
N ARG A 153 -17.92 -17.76 -0.32
CA ARG A 153 -18.42 -18.10 1.02
C ARG A 153 -18.85 -16.87 1.83
N GLU A 154 -18.10 -15.77 1.76
CA GLU A 154 -18.33 -14.59 2.60
C GLU A 154 -19.33 -13.61 2.02
N ASP A 155 -19.06 -13.12 0.81
CA ASP A 155 -19.93 -12.24 0.04
C ASP A 155 -19.46 -12.20 -1.43
N PRO A 156 -20.14 -12.90 -2.37
CA PRO A 156 -19.74 -12.95 -3.77
C PRO A 156 -19.82 -11.59 -4.48
N THR A 157 -20.52 -10.62 -3.89
CA THR A 157 -20.75 -9.28 -4.48
C THR A 157 -19.60 -8.31 -4.19
N ILE A 158 -18.76 -8.60 -3.19
CA ILE A 158 -17.68 -7.73 -2.74
C ILE A 158 -16.36 -8.21 -3.33
N ALA A 159 -15.61 -7.31 -3.96
CA ALA A 159 -14.24 -7.62 -4.40
C ALA A 159 -13.35 -7.90 -3.18
N LEU A 160 -12.74 -9.08 -3.15
CA LEU A 160 -11.88 -9.54 -2.05
C LEU A 160 -10.42 -9.55 -2.51
N ARG A 161 -9.53 -8.94 -1.74
CA ARG A 161 -8.09 -8.85 -2.03
C ARG A 161 -7.29 -9.81 -1.15
N GLY A 162 -6.31 -10.48 -1.72
CA GLY A 162 -5.32 -11.25 -0.96
C GLY A 162 -4.18 -10.38 -0.43
N ALA A 163 -3.16 -11.03 0.15
CA ALA A 163 -2.01 -10.38 0.78
C ALA A 163 -1.27 -9.36 -0.11
N VAL A 164 -1.15 -9.63 -1.41
CA VAL A 164 -0.44 -8.74 -2.37
C VAL A 164 -1.35 -7.61 -2.87
N ASP A 165 -2.55 -7.95 -3.33
CA ASP A 165 -3.48 -7.00 -3.97
C ASP A 165 -4.05 -5.95 -3.02
N VAL A 166 -3.92 -6.16 -1.71
CA VAL A 166 -4.38 -5.24 -0.66
C VAL A 166 -3.34 -4.18 -0.31
N MET A 167 -2.11 -4.27 -0.82
CA MET A 167 -1.07 -3.27 -0.59
C MET A 167 -1.31 -2.04 -1.46
N GLY A 168 -1.44 -0.87 -0.83
CA GLY A 168 -1.72 0.36 -1.58
C GLY A 168 -2.07 1.56 -0.69
N THR A 169 -2.62 2.60 -1.28
CA THR A 169 -3.11 3.80 -0.56
C THR A 169 -4.62 3.72 -0.43
N ILE A 170 -5.15 3.85 0.78
CA ILE A 170 -6.60 3.91 1.03
C ILE A 170 -7.05 5.38 1.00
N PRO A 171 -7.95 5.78 0.08
CA PRO A 171 -8.51 7.13 0.10
C PRO A 171 -9.39 7.35 1.33
N PRO A 172 -9.51 8.58 1.83
CA PRO A 172 -10.34 8.87 2.98
C PRO A 172 -11.83 8.71 2.62
N SER A 173 -12.62 8.20 3.58
CA SER A 173 -14.08 8.19 3.47
C SER A 173 -14.61 9.60 3.57
N THR A 174 -15.29 10.07 2.52
CA THR A 174 -15.75 11.46 2.41
C THR A 174 -17.25 11.62 2.68
N LYS A 175 -18.03 10.55 2.56
CA LYS A 175 -19.49 10.58 2.66
C LYS A 175 -19.95 10.27 4.08
N GLN A 176 -20.91 11.03 4.59
CA GLN A 176 -21.51 10.75 5.89
C GLN A 176 -22.34 9.47 5.85
N GLY A 177 -22.15 8.57 6.82
CA GLY A 177 -22.89 7.31 6.95
C GLY A 177 -22.50 6.21 5.94
N VAL A 178 -21.54 6.49 5.04
CA VAL A 178 -21.02 5.55 4.04
C VAL A 178 -19.50 5.58 4.09
N ASP A 179 -18.91 4.47 4.51
CA ASP A 179 -17.47 4.29 4.49
C ASP A 179 -16.99 3.83 3.11
N ASP A 180 -15.84 4.32 2.66
CA ASP A 180 -15.13 3.78 1.50
C ASP A 180 -14.18 2.67 2.00
N ALA A 181 -14.66 1.43 1.98
CA ALA A 181 -13.99 0.30 2.61
C ALA A 181 -13.16 -0.53 1.63
N VAL A 182 -11.98 -0.98 2.07
CA VAL A 182 -11.17 -1.99 1.38
C VAL A 182 -11.34 -3.33 2.08
N PHE A 183 -11.67 -4.37 1.32
CA PHE A 183 -11.84 -5.73 1.85
C PHE A 183 -10.62 -6.59 1.53
N GLY A 184 -10.15 -7.32 2.53
CA GLY A 184 -9.00 -8.19 2.42
C GLY A 184 -9.19 -9.52 3.14
N VAL A 185 -8.34 -10.47 2.79
CA VAL A 185 -8.23 -11.76 3.47
C VAL A 185 -6.76 -12.06 3.76
N ALA A 186 -6.49 -12.41 5.01
CA ALA A 186 -5.23 -13.03 5.42
C ALA A 186 -5.44 -14.54 5.52
N VAL A 187 -4.49 -15.34 5.03
CA VAL A 187 -4.62 -16.80 4.90
C VAL A 187 -3.40 -17.48 5.46
N TRP A 188 -3.60 -18.52 6.28
CA TRP A 188 -2.53 -19.35 6.83
C TRP A 188 -2.73 -20.80 6.40
N GLU A 189 -1.80 -21.31 5.59
CA GLU A 189 -1.76 -22.73 5.22
C GLU A 189 -1.20 -23.59 6.35
N ARG A 190 -0.16 -23.09 7.03
CA ARG A 190 0.51 -23.80 8.12
C ARG A 190 -0.01 -23.24 9.43
N TRP A 191 -0.64 -24.10 10.21
CA TRP A 191 -1.14 -23.82 11.55
C TRP A 191 -0.76 -24.97 12.47
N ASP A 192 -0.55 -24.65 13.75
CA ASP A 192 -0.31 -25.62 14.79
C ASP A 192 -1.62 -26.09 15.44
N THR A 193 -2.08 -27.26 15.01
CA THR A 193 -3.36 -27.84 15.43
C THR A 193 -3.40 -28.23 16.91
N SER A 194 -2.24 -28.34 17.56
CA SER A 194 -2.13 -28.70 18.97
C SER A 194 -2.28 -27.51 19.93
N SER A 195 -2.33 -26.28 19.41
CA SER A 195 -2.44 -25.09 20.26
C SER A 195 -3.88 -24.70 20.56
N ASP A 196 -4.13 -24.43 21.84
CA ASP A 196 -5.43 -23.97 22.34
C ASP A 196 -5.52 -22.45 22.39
N ARG A 197 -4.38 -21.75 22.41
CA ARG A 197 -4.32 -20.29 22.46
C ARG A 197 -3.39 -19.75 21.39
N TYR A 198 -3.86 -18.71 20.74
CA TYR A 198 -3.07 -17.99 19.75
C TYR A 198 -3.58 -16.58 19.55
N SER A 199 -2.70 -15.76 18.99
CA SER A 199 -2.97 -14.36 18.71
C SER A 199 -2.61 -14.04 17.27
N ILE A 200 -3.42 -13.20 16.62
CA ILE A 200 -3.11 -12.63 15.32
C ILE A 200 -2.65 -11.19 15.53
N TYR A 201 -1.42 -10.91 15.11
CA TYR A 201 -0.81 -9.58 15.13
C TYR A 201 -1.00 -8.94 13.76
N VAL A 202 -1.67 -7.78 13.74
CA VAL A 202 -1.95 -7.00 12.53
C VAL A 202 -1.19 -5.67 12.59
N ARG A 203 -0.23 -5.53 11.67
CA ARG A 203 0.55 -4.29 11.47
C ARG A 203 0.03 -3.52 10.27
N GLY A 204 0.50 -2.28 10.10
CA GLY A 204 0.16 -1.43 8.96
C GLY A 204 -1.15 -0.65 9.12
N LEU A 205 -1.78 -0.70 10.30
CA LEU A 205 -2.99 0.07 10.62
C LEU A 205 -2.70 1.48 11.15
N SER A 206 -1.45 1.81 11.46
CA SER A 206 -1.05 3.13 11.97
C SER A 206 0.43 3.41 11.70
N ASP A 207 0.84 4.67 11.81
CA ASP A 207 2.26 5.08 11.83
C ASP A 207 2.90 5.12 13.22
N GLY A 208 2.19 4.64 14.24
CA GLY A 208 2.70 4.61 15.61
C GLY A 208 3.88 3.66 15.76
N TYR A 209 5.00 4.15 16.28
CA TYR A 209 6.15 3.33 16.68
C TYR A 209 6.73 3.82 18.01
N LYS A 210 7.53 2.97 18.65
CA LYS A 210 8.29 3.27 19.86
C LYS A 210 9.69 2.70 19.74
N GLU A 211 10.65 3.47 20.25
CA GLU A 211 12.01 3.01 20.44
C GLU A 211 12.15 2.54 21.89
N ILE A 212 12.50 1.27 22.07
CA ILE A 212 12.74 0.68 23.37
C ILE A 212 14.23 0.47 23.50
N THR A 213 14.88 1.26 24.35
CA THR A 213 16.27 1.02 24.73
C THR A 213 16.31 -0.19 25.65
N PRO A 214 17.02 -1.27 25.28
CA PRO A 214 17.11 -2.43 26.14
C PRO A 214 17.92 -2.10 27.42
N PRO A 215 17.65 -2.77 28.55
CA PRO A 215 18.27 -2.44 29.84
C PRO A 215 19.79 -2.57 29.86
N ASP A 216 20.35 -3.32 28.92
CA ASP A 216 21.78 -3.56 28.70
C ASP A 216 22.49 -2.40 27.97
N GLY A 217 21.79 -1.32 27.63
CA GLY A 217 22.34 -0.18 26.90
C GLY A 217 22.61 -0.47 25.42
N GLY A 218 22.03 -1.56 24.88
CA GLY A 218 22.13 -1.91 23.47
C GLY A 218 21.42 -0.93 22.53
N LYS A 219 21.49 -1.20 21.23
CA LYS A 219 20.82 -0.39 20.20
C LYS A 219 19.29 -0.38 20.46
N PRO A 220 18.62 0.78 20.38
CA PRO A 220 17.17 0.85 20.54
C PRO A 220 16.44 -0.08 19.57
N ILE A 221 15.46 -0.82 20.08
CA ILE A 221 14.62 -1.71 19.28
C ILE A 221 13.33 -0.94 18.93
N VAL A 222 13.07 -0.78 17.65
CA VAL A 222 11.83 -0.16 17.16
C VAL A 222 10.69 -1.18 17.20
N ARG A 223 9.62 -0.84 17.90
CA ARG A 223 8.36 -1.59 17.98
C ARG A 223 7.25 -0.79 17.34
N TYR A 224 6.35 -1.46 16.62
CA TYR A 224 5.27 -0.78 15.91
C TYR A 224 3.94 -1.01 16.61
N LYS A 225 3.06 -0.01 16.58
CA LYS A 225 1.70 -0.15 17.09
C LYS A 225 0.98 -1.20 16.25
N THR A 226 0.60 -2.27 16.92
CA THR A 226 0.12 -3.52 16.34
C THR A 226 -1.16 -3.91 17.04
N LEU A 227 -2.19 -4.26 16.26
CA LEU A 227 -3.42 -4.82 16.80
C LEU A 227 -3.17 -6.31 17.07
N LYS A 228 -3.38 -6.73 18.31
CA LYS A 228 -3.35 -8.14 18.74
C LYS A 228 -4.79 -8.61 18.89
N ILE A 229 -5.18 -9.62 18.12
CA ILE A 229 -6.49 -10.28 18.22
C ILE A 229 -6.26 -11.63 18.88
N ASP A 230 -6.94 -11.88 19.99
CA ASP A 230 -6.75 -13.10 20.77
C ASP A 230 -7.85 -14.12 20.47
N TYR A 231 -7.45 -15.38 20.38
CA TYR A 231 -8.34 -16.51 20.17
C TYR A 231 -8.04 -17.63 21.16
N ILE A 232 -9.09 -18.36 21.49
CA ILE A 232 -9.03 -19.61 22.25
C ILE A 232 -9.73 -20.67 21.40
N ARG A 233 -9.06 -21.80 21.18
CA ARG A 233 -9.66 -22.98 20.56
C ARG A 233 -9.79 -24.07 21.61
N ARG A 234 -11.02 -24.47 21.93
CA ARG A 234 -11.29 -25.57 22.88
C ARG A 234 -11.70 -26.79 22.07
N GLY A 235 -10.72 -27.50 21.52
CA GLY A 235 -10.99 -28.62 20.60
C GLY A 235 -9.82 -29.59 20.52
N ASP A 236 -10.04 -30.74 19.88
CA ASP A 236 -8.97 -31.72 19.67
C ASP A 236 -8.15 -31.39 18.42
N GLU A 237 -6.96 -31.98 18.31
CA GLU A 237 -6.03 -31.77 17.19
C GLU A 237 -6.43 -32.50 15.90
N ARG A 238 -7.43 -33.41 15.94
CA ARG A 238 -7.77 -34.32 14.83
C ARG A 238 -8.94 -33.82 14.00
N ASN A 239 -9.95 -33.20 14.61
CA ASN A 239 -11.14 -32.71 13.95
C ASN A 239 -11.32 -31.21 14.18
N ILE A 240 -10.47 -30.43 13.50
CA ILE A 240 -10.48 -28.98 13.65
C ILE A 240 -11.79 -28.41 13.13
N SER A 241 -12.54 -27.76 14.00
CA SER A 241 -13.77 -27.06 13.63
C SER A 241 -13.64 -25.56 13.90
N GLU A 242 -14.10 -24.73 12.97
CA GLU A 242 -14.17 -23.29 13.18
C GLU A 242 -15.14 -22.89 14.32
N LYS A 243 -16.06 -23.79 14.70
CA LYS A 243 -16.98 -23.57 15.82
C LYS A 243 -16.29 -23.59 17.18
N GLU A 244 -15.11 -24.20 17.25
CA GLU A 244 -14.29 -24.27 18.47
C GLU A 244 -13.46 -23.00 18.67
N ILE A 245 -13.38 -22.14 17.65
CA ILE A 245 -12.60 -20.90 17.69
C ILE A 245 -13.46 -19.81 18.34
N GLU A 246 -13.11 -19.49 19.58
CA GLU A 246 -13.72 -18.42 20.35
C GLU A 246 -12.79 -17.22 20.41
N PRO A 247 -13.31 -15.98 20.39
CA PRO A 247 -12.49 -14.83 20.71
C PRO A 247 -12.00 -14.90 22.16
N GLY A 248 -10.81 -14.36 22.41
CA GLY A 248 -10.31 -14.15 23.76
C GLY A 248 -11.15 -13.14 24.56
N ASP A 249 -10.83 -13.01 25.84
CA ASP A 249 -11.40 -11.98 26.72
C ASP A 249 -10.26 -11.19 27.41
N PRO A 250 -10.00 -9.92 27.02
CA PRO A 250 -10.66 -9.19 25.92
C PRO A 250 -10.33 -9.79 24.54
N PRO A 251 -11.16 -9.56 23.51
CA PRO A 251 -10.98 -10.16 22.18
C PRO A 251 -9.80 -9.57 21.41
N TYR A 252 -9.39 -8.35 21.76
CA TYR A 252 -8.25 -7.69 21.14
C TYR A 252 -7.63 -6.65 22.08
N ASP A 253 -6.36 -6.32 21.82
CA ASP A 253 -5.63 -5.24 22.45
C ASP A 253 -4.66 -4.56 21.46
N TRP A 254 -4.26 -3.33 21.75
CA TRP A 254 -3.23 -2.62 21.00
C TRP A 254 -1.89 -2.67 21.72
N VAL A 255 -0.91 -3.28 21.08
CA VAL A 255 0.43 -3.50 21.64
C VAL A 255 1.51 -2.86 20.78
N TYR A 256 2.71 -2.70 21.35
CA TYR A 256 3.91 -2.36 20.59
C TYR A 256 4.74 -3.62 20.45
N TRP A 257 4.80 -4.18 19.23
CA TRP A 257 5.41 -5.48 18.93
C TRP A 257 6.37 -5.38 17.74
#